data_AF-A0A074KU06-F1
#
_entry.id   AF-A0A074KU06-F1
#
_cell.length_a   1.000
_cell.length_b   1.000
_cell.length_c   1.000
_cell.angle_alpha   90.00
_cell.angle_beta   90.00
_cell.angle_gamma   90.00
#
_symmetry.space_group_name_H-M   'P 1'
#
loop_
_entity.id
_entity.type
_entity.pdbx_description
1 polymer ?
#
loop_
_entity_poly.entity_id
_entity_poly.type
_entity_poly.pdbx_seq_one_letter_code
_entity_poly.pdbx_strand_id
1 'polypeptide(L)'
;MTLEMAKIIRIKNLIVFITVAIFACSSPQNKENINVGEVFELKEDLKIFDLPDGWGHFNLVFKNLSDEIYFFNYNNFSLAAFDKENQNMIFLTTFESEGPNGVDGRVLDFTIDDEKNIWFFTTTDQLYKMNSNGEILEKHSLETGELMEENISLLPNNFQKVGDVFYFPAFPMVFKWTDLSVDELSKLPNLVSYNLQDQTYEKLNFYDRAYLGNNLNKFIMPFLGRGKSDEIIINHNYKDIYVYHHGEVDKIEASLSEFSPSPPVSERDMFDDMEEIMRIMHHTDSYMAFSYFPKHHIYVRTAKFEEIPEAASDNMNSDVASKWALIILDEQYNKLGEISLPEKGANGDYIFDTPEGLWFSTDHPDNPQMDEDKLQFRLLSKN
;
A
#
# COMPACT_ATOMS: atom_id res chain seq x y z
N MET A 1 50.39 39.69 35.77
CA MET A 1 50.93 40.95 36.33
C MET A 1 50.87 41.97 35.20
N THR A 2 50.01 43.01 35.36
CA THR A 2 49.89 44.30 34.60
C THR A 2 49.74 44.21 33.06
N LEU A 3 48.63 44.54 32.38
CA LEU A 3 47.59 45.59 32.50
C LEU A 3 48.09 47.01 32.17
N GLU A 4 47.84 47.48 30.94
CA GLU A 4 47.62 48.88 30.52
C GLU A 4 46.77 48.82 29.22
N MET A 5 45.48 49.20 29.18
CA MET A 5 44.89 50.56 29.12
C MET A 5 45.63 51.50 28.14
N ALA A 6 45.04 52.30 27.27
CA ALA A 6 43.69 52.59 26.80
C ALA A 6 43.88 53.65 25.69
N LYS A 7 42.98 53.75 24.69
CA LYS A 7 42.59 55.05 24.10
C LYS A 7 41.35 54.93 23.20
N ILE A 8 40.30 55.58 23.68
CA ILE A 8 39.05 55.95 23.00
C ILE A 8 39.26 57.33 22.36
N ILE A 9 38.58 57.62 21.22
CA ILE A 9 37.97 58.91 20.77
C ILE A 9 37.77 58.80 19.23
N ARG A 10 36.55 58.49 18.74
CA ARG A 10 35.42 59.38 18.35
C ARG A 10 35.53 60.03 16.95
N ILE A 11 34.68 59.51 16.06
CA ILE A 11 33.73 60.18 15.14
C ILE A 11 34.30 61.08 14.02
N LYS A 12 34.01 60.71 12.76
CA LYS A 12 33.28 61.58 11.80
C LYS A 12 32.68 60.80 10.63
N ASN A 13 31.37 60.99 10.50
CA ASN A 13 30.40 60.64 9.46
C ASN A 13 30.93 60.45 8.03
N LEU A 14 30.48 59.37 7.38
CA LEU A 14 30.03 59.43 5.99
C LEU A 14 28.79 58.54 5.81
N ILE A 15 27.70 59.20 5.43
CA ILE A 15 26.40 58.63 5.09
C ILE A 15 26.50 58.04 3.68
N VAL A 16 26.17 56.75 3.50
CA VAL A 16 25.62 56.24 2.25
C VAL A 16 24.50 55.25 2.59
N PHE A 17 23.30 55.65 2.19
CA PHE A 17 22.08 54.85 2.11
C PHE A 17 22.25 53.69 1.14
N ILE A 18 22.07 52.44 1.60
CA ILE A 18 21.45 51.38 0.77
C ILE A 18 20.49 50.59 1.67
N THR A 19 19.22 50.96 1.58
CA THR A 19 18.07 50.13 1.93
C THR A 19 17.85 49.11 0.81
N VAL A 20 18.01 47.82 1.11
CA VAL A 20 17.17 46.77 0.52
C VAL A 20 16.83 45.80 1.65
N ALA A 21 15.55 45.78 1.98
CA ALA A 21 14.93 44.83 2.89
C ALA A 21 14.77 43.48 2.17
N ILE A 22 15.17 42.39 2.84
CA ILE A 22 14.42 41.13 2.79
C ILE A 22 14.43 40.57 4.22
N PHE A 23 13.35 40.89 4.94
CA PHE A 23 12.90 40.06 6.04
C PHE A 23 12.42 38.73 5.45
N ALA A 24 13.09 37.65 5.80
CA ALA A 24 12.46 36.33 5.86
C ALA A 24 13.09 35.60 7.04
N CYS A 25 12.57 35.89 8.23
CA CYS A 25 12.61 34.92 9.31
C CYS A 25 11.93 33.66 8.78
N SER A 26 12.69 32.60 8.53
CA SER A 26 12.15 31.26 8.46
C SER A 26 11.73 30.88 9.88
N SER A 27 10.52 31.30 10.26
CA SER A 27 9.79 30.70 11.35
C SER A 27 9.64 29.21 11.03
N PRO A 28 9.84 28.28 11.98
CA PRO A 28 9.35 26.92 11.79
C PRO A 28 7.85 27.05 11.56
N GLN A 29 7.35 26.62 10.41
CA GLN A 29 5.92 26.34 10.29
C GLN A 29 5.61 25.34 11.38
N ASN A 30 4.83 25.77 12.37
CA ASN A 30 4.05 24.83 13.16
C ASN A 30 3.28 23.99 12.13
N LYS A 31 3.59 22.69 12.04
CA LYS A 31 2.68 21.71 11.46
C LYS A 31 1.38 21.88 12.25
N GLU A 32 0.42 22.62 11.70
CA GLU A 32 -0.95 22.58 12.20
C GLU A 32 -1.37 21.12 12.09
N ASN A 33 -1.74 20.52 13.22
CA ASN A 33 -2.40 19.22 13.21
C ASN A 33 -3.74 19.43 12.52
N ILE A 34 -3.78 19.19 11.20
CA ILE A 34 -5.02 19.27 10.43
C ILE A 34 -5.93 18.18 10.98
N ASN A 35 -7.02 18.62 11.59
CA ASN A 35 -7.99 17.74 12.20
C ASN A 35 -8.90 17.18 11.10
N VAL A 36 -9.08 15.87 11.13
CA VAL A 36 -9.86 15.02 10.24
C VAL A 36 -11.15 15.64 9.71
N GLY A 37 -11.90 16.28 10.62
CA GLY A 37 -13.21 16.85 10.36
C GLY A 37 -13.21 18.07 9.43
N GLU A 38 -12.05 18.47 8.88
CA GLU A 38 -11.95 19.52 7.87
C GLU A 38 -11.95 18.99 6.43
N VAL A 39 -11.55 17.74 6.17
CA VAL A 39 -11.42 17.20 4.79
C VAL A 39 -12.59 16.29 4.41
N PHE A 40 -12.93 15.34 5.27
CA PHE A 40 -14.00 14.37 5.03
C PHE A 40 -14.89 14.22 6.27
N GLU A 41 -16.19 14.01 6.05
CA GLU A 41 -17.17 13.73 7.09
C GLU A 41 -17.83 12.37 6.84
N LEU A 42 -17.97 11.58 7.91
CA LEU A 42 -18.69 10.31 7.87
C LEU A 42 -20.19 10.55 7.68
N LYS A 43 -20.77 9.89 6.69
CA LYS A 43 -22.20 9.91 6.41
C LYS A 43 -22.85 8.56 6.73
N GLU A 44 -24.17 8.55 6.82
CA GLU A 44 -24.97 7.33 7.04
C GLU A 44 -25.32 6.63 5.72
N ASP A 45 -24.98 7.22 4.58
CA ASP A 45 -25.20 6.66 3.25
C ASP A 45 -24.44 5.35 3.06
N LEU A 46 -25.13 4.37 2.49
CA LEU A 46 -24.62 3.03 2.21
C LEU A 46 -24.71 2.71 0.72
N LYS A 47 -23.68 2.03 0.20
CA LYS A 47 -23.72 1.26 -1.04
C LYS A 47 -23.66 -0.21 -0.70
N ILE A 48 -24.46 -1.01 -1.38
CA ILE A 48 -24.61 -2.44 -1.12
C ILE A 48 -24.46 -3.18 -2.44
N PHE A 49 -23.55 -4.14 -2.48
CA PHE A 49 -23.32 -5.00 -3.63
C PHE A 49 -23.69 -6.42 -3.26
N ASP A 50 -24.66 -7.00 -3.96
CA ASP A 50 -25.03 -8.40 -3.75
C ASP A 50 -23.89 -9.29 -4.26
N LEU A 51 -23.36 -10.14 -3.38
CA LEU A 51 -22.34 -11.12 -3.74
C LEU A 51 -22.96 -12.23 -4.60
N PRO A 52 -22.17 -12.85 -5.50
CA PRO A 52 -22.64 -14.01 -6.23
C PRO A 52 -22.98 -15.19 -5.31
N ASP A 53 -23.97 -15.99 -5.70
CA ASP A 53 -24.37 -17.18 -4.94
C ASP A 53 -23.18 -18.09 -4.61
N GLY A 54 -23.05 -18.45 -3.32
CA GLY A 54 -21.99 -19.32 -2.84
C GLY A 54 -20.62 -18.64 -2.71
N TRP A 55 -20.54 -17.32 -2.87
CA TRP A 55 -19.42 -16.54 -2.38
C TRP A 55 -19.58 -16.31 -0.88
N GLY A 56 -18.47 -16.37 -0.15
CA GLY A 56 -18.40 -15.82 1.20
C GLY A 56 -17.89 -14.39 1.15
N HIS A 57 -18.14 -13.64 2.22
CA HIS A 57 -17.72 -12.25 2.38
C HIS A 57 -16.23 -12.07 2.75
N PHE A 58 -15.55 -13.14 3.18
CA PHE A 58 -14.12 -13.10 3.54
C PHE A 58 -13.21 -13.69 2.46
N ASN A 59 -11.93 -13.30 2.50
CA ASN A 59 -10.87 -13.79 1.61
C ASN A 59 -11.05 -13.43 0.12
N LEU A 60 -11.72 -12.31 -0.14
CA LEU A 60 -11.79 -11.71 -1.47
C LEU A 60 -10.60 -10.77 -1.68
N VAL A 61 -10.00 -10.82 -2.87
CA VAL A 61 -9.03 -9.81 -3.28
C VAL A 61 -9.74 -8.72 -4.05
N PHE A 62 -9.59 -7.49 -3.58
CA PHE A 62 -10.26 -6.32 -4.09
C PHE A 62 -9.34 -5.50 -5.01
N LYS A 63 -9.87 -5.03 -6.14
CA LYS A 63 -9.24 -4.00 -6.98
C LYS A 63 -10.23 -2.90 -7.31
N ASN A 64 -9.78 -1.65 -7.18
CA ASN A 64 -10.54 -0.45 -7.46
C ASN A 64 -10.06 0.18 -8.78
N LEU A 65 -10.94 0.31 -9.77
CA LEU A 65 -10.72 1.08 -11.00
C LEU A 65 -11.63 2.31 -11.00
N SER A 66 -11.46 3.27 -11.92
CA SER A 66 -12.21 4.55 -11.90
C SER A 66 -13.72 4.38 -11.66
N ASP A 67 -14.38 3.51 -12.41
CA ASP A 67 -15.85 3.38 -12.40
C ASP A 67 -16.34 2.00 -11.93
N GLU A 68 -15.41 1.07 -11.68
CA GLU A 68 -15.71 -0.34 -11.39
C GLU A 68 -14.89 -0.85 -10.21
N ILE A 69 -15.45 -1.80 -9.48
CA ILE A 69 -14.74 -2.56 -8.46
C ILE A 69 -14.74 -4.04 -8.82
N TYR A 70 -13.66 -4.72 -8.47
CA TYR A 70 -13.42 -6.10 -8.79
C TYR A 70 -13.16 -6.89 -7.52
N PHE A 71 -13.76 -8.06 -7.41
CA PHE A 71 -13.51 -9.02 -6.35
C PHE A 71 -13.11 -10.35 -6.95
N PHE A 72 -11.96 -10.86 -6.55
CA PHE A 72 -11.52 -12.20 -6.92
C PHE A 72 -11.70 -13.14 -5.74
N ASN A 73 -12.34 -14.27 -5.99
CA ASN A 73 -12.54 -15.33 -5.02
C ASN A 73 -11.67 -16.53 -5.41
N TYR A 74 -10.59 -16.76 -4.65
CA TYR A 74 -9.70 -17.89 -4.89
C TYR A 74 -10.37 -19.25 -4.70
N ASN A 75 -11.30 -19.37 -3.76
CA ASN A 75 -11.99 -20.64 -3.47
C ASN A 75 -12.85 -21.09 -4.66
N ASN A 76 -13.51 -20.12 -5.30
CA ASN A 76 -14.40 -20.36 -6.43
C ASN A 76 -13.68 -20.18 -7.77
N PHE A 77 -12.39 -19.82 -7.74
CA PHE A 77 -11.56 -19.43 -8.88
C PHE A 77 -12.33 -18.53 -9.87
N SER A 78 -12.89 -17.45 -9.34
CA SER A 78 -13.80 -16.57 -10.09
C SER A 78 -13.62 -15.10 -9.77
N LEU A 79 -13.91 -14.25 -10.75
CA LEU A 79 -13.83 -12.79 -10.67
C LEU A 79 -15.22 -12.21 -10.94
N ALA A 80 -15.65 -11.31 -10.07
CA ALA A 80 -16.84 -10.50 -10.25
C ALA A 80 -16.42 -9.03 -10.39
N ALA A 81 -17.06 -8.32 -11.32
CA ALA A 81 -16.93 -6.87 -11.46
C ALA A 81 -18.28 -6.20 -11.21
N PHE A 82 -18.26 -5.06 -10.54
CA PHE A 82 -19.44 -4.29 -10.20
C PHE A 82 -19.29 -2.83 -10.63
N ASP A 83 -20.39 -2.25 -11.07
CA ASP A 83 -20.50 -0.82 -11.34
C ASP A 83 -20.69 -0.06 -10.03
N LYS A 84 -19.81 0.91 -9.75
CA LYS A 84 -19.84 1.66 -8.49
C LYS A 84 -21.07 2.54 -8.31
N GLU A 85 -21.64 3.06 -9.39
CA GLU A 85 -22.73 4.03 -9.35
C GLU A 85 -24.04 3.31 -9.05
N ASN A 86 -24.38 2.33 -9.89
CA ASN A 86 -25.66 1.64 -9.86
C ASN A 86 -25.65 0.32 -9.07
N GLN A 87 -24.50 -0.11 -8.55
CA GLN A 87 -24.31 -1.29 -7.70
C GLN A 87 -24.62 -2.64 -8.38
N ASN A 88 -24.80 -2.65 -9.70
CA ASN A 88 -25.07 -3.88 -10.44
C ASN A 88 -23.77 -4.62 -10.74
N MET A 89 -23.85 -5.95 -10.67
CA MET A 89 -22.80 -6.82 -11.20
C MET A 89 -22.75 -6.69 -12.72
N ILE A 90 -21.56 -6.41 -13.24
CA ILE A 90 -21.27 -6.27 -14.67
C ILE A 90 -21.03 -7.67 -15.28
N PHE A 91 -20.20 -8.48 -14.62
CA PHE A 91 -19.96 -9.86 -14.99
C PHE A 91 -19.54 -10.69 -13.78
N LEU A 92 -19.69 -12.00 -13.92
CA LEU A 92 -19.10 -13.03 -13.07
C LEU A 92 -18.48 -14.08 -13.99
N THR A 93 -17.20 -14.36 -13.77
CA THR A 93 -16.45 -15.30 -14.59
C THR A 93 -15.72 -16.29 -13.72
N THR A 94 -16.02 -17.57 -13.92
CA THR A 94 -15.25 -18.69 -13.35
C THR A 94 -14.20 -19.10 -14.36
N PHE A 95 -12.95 -19.14 -13.94
CA PHE A 95 -11.84 -19.50 -14.81
C PHE A 95 -11.60 -21.01 -14.78
N GLU A 96 -11.05 -21.54 -15.86
CA GLU A 96 -10.69 -22.95 -15.96
C GLU A 96 -9.23 -23.14 -15.53
N SER A 97 -8.94 -24.25 -14.83
CA SER A 97 -7.55 -24.65 -14.51
C SER A 97 -6.91 -25.50 -15.61
N GLU A 98 -7.70 -26.00 -16.55
CA GLU A 98 -7.28 -26.89 -17.63
C GLU A 98 -7.94 -26.47 -18.95
N GLY A 99 -7.45 -27.00 -20.08
CA GLY A 99 -8.01 -26.72 -21.41
C GLY A 99 -7.35 -25.52 -22.11
N PRO A 100 -7.89 -25.09 -23.27
CA PRO A 100 -7.27 -24.05 -24.09
C PRO A 100 -7.25 -22.67 -23.41
N ASN A 101 -8.15 -22.43 -22.45
CA ASN A 101 -8.22 -21.24 -21.62
C ASN A 101 -7.79 -21.51 -20.17
N GLY A 102 -7.15 -22.66 -19.92
CA GLY A 102 -6.75 -23.09 -18.59
C GLY A 102 -5.56 -22.29 -18.05
N VAL A 103 -5.71 -21.77 -16.82
CA VAL A 103 -4.62 -21.16 -16.06
C VAL A 103 -3.87 -22.25 -15.31
N ASP A 104 -2.60 -22.45 -15.66
CA ASP A 104 -1.75 -23.49 -15.06
C ASP A 104 -1.14 -23.02 -13.74
N GLY A 105 -1.12 -23.92 -12.75
CA GLY A 105 -0.72 -23.61 -11.38
C GLY A 105 -1.77 -22.82 -10.59
N ARG A 106 -1.42 -22.44 -9.37
CA ARG A 106 -2.27 -21.61 -8.52
C ARG A 106 -2.03 -20.15 -8.84
N VAL A 107 -3.09 -19.36 -9.05
CA VAL A 107 -2.98 -17.89 -9.11
C VAL A 107 -2.51 -17.37 -7.75
N LEU A 108 -1.45 -16.58 -7.76
CA LEU A 108 -0.89 -15.95 -6.57
C LEU A 108 -1.46 -14.55 -6.35
N ASP A 109 -1.62 -13.78 -7.42
CA ASP A 109 -2.32 -12.49 -7.40
C ASP A 109 -2.84 -12.16 -8.80
N PHE A 110 -3.64 -11.10 -8.89
CA PHE A 110 -4.11 -10.53 -10.14
C PHE A 110 -4.02 -9.00 -10.15
N THR A 111 -4.01 -8.43 -11.34
CA THR A 111 -4.24 -7.01 -11.55
C THR A 111 -5.13 -6.80 -12.77
N ILE A 112 -5.73 -5.62 -12.88
CA ILE A 112 -6.54 -5.21 -14.03
C ILE A 112 -5.84 -4.01 -14.67
N ASP A 113 -5.58 -4.07 -15.98
CA ASP A 113 -4.97 -2.95 -16.69
C ASP A 113 -6.01 -1.92 -17.15
N ASP A 114 -5.54 -0.80 -17.71
CA ASP A 114 -6.41 0.32 -18.12
C ASP A 114 -7.35 -0.04 -19.28
N GLU A 115 -7.05 -1.11 -20.01
CA GLU A 115 -7.90 -1.71 -21.05
C GLU A 115 -8.88 -2.74 -20.49
N LYS A 116 -8.90 -2.92 -19.16
CA LYS A 116 -9.70 -3.91 -18.42
C LYS A 116 -9.35 -5.36 -18.75
N ASN A 117 -8.12 -5.63 -19.20
CA ASN A 117 -7.63 -7.00 -19.26
C ASN A 117 -7.25 -7.46 -17.85
N ILE A 118 -7.56 -8.72 -17.56
CA ILE A 118 -7.24 -9.38 -16.31
C ILE A 118 -5.86 -10.02 -16.48
N TRP A 119 -4.95 -9.71 -15.57
CA TRP A 119 -3.62 -10.28 -15.54
C TRP A 119 -3.48 -11.16 -14.31
N PHE A 120 -3.26 -12.46 -14.51
CA PHE A 120 -2.91 -13.39 -13.43
C PHE A 120 -1.42 -13.67 -13.40
N PHE A 121 -0.85 -13.76 -12.21
CA PHE A 121 0.46 -14.36 -11.99
C PHE A 121 0.31 -15.67 -11.21
N THR A 122 1.00 -16.73 -11.61
CA THR A 122 0.83 -18.09 -11.06
C THR A 122 2.07 -18.64 -10.37
N THR A 123 1.90 -19.72 -9.61
CA THR A 123 3.00 -20.50 -9.00
C THR A 123 3.97 -21.15 -10.00
N THR A 124 3.64 -21.14 -11.29
CA THR A 124 4.50 -21.66 -12.37
C THR A 124 5.21 -20.54 -13.12
N ASP A 125 5.30 -19.36 -12.48
CA ASP A 125 5.93 -18.15 -12.99
C ASP A 125 5.37 -17.73 -14.36
N GLN A 126 4.06 -17.84 -14.53
CA GLN A 126 3.36 -17.43 -15.74
C GLN A 126 2.54 -16.17 -15.49
N LEU A 127 2.59 -15.23 -16.45
CA LEU A 127 1.63 -14.16 -16.60
C LEU A 127 0.60 -14.53 -17.67
N TYR A 128 -0.67 -14.49 -17.29
CA TYR A 128 -1.80 -14.70 -18.20
C TYR A 128 -2.57 -13.40 -18.38
N LYS A 129 -2.68 -12.91 -19.62
CA LYS A 129 -3.62 -11.85 -19.98
C LYS A 129 -4.93 -12.48 -20.42
N MET A 130 -6.03 -12.09 -19.81
CA MET A 130 -7.34 -12.66 -20.05
C MET A 130 -8.39 -11.57 -20.22
N ASN A 131 -9.46 -11.88 -20.94
CA ASN A 131 -10.64 -11.02 -21.01
C ASN A 131 -11.68 -11.41 -19.94
N SER A 132 -12.74 -10.62 -19.83
CA SER A 132 -13.84 -10.86 -18.90
C SER A 132 -14.60 -12.15 -19.16
N ASN A 133 -14.47 -12.81 -20.32
CA ASN A 133 -15.12 -14.10 -20.59
C ASN A 133 -14.25 -15.29 -20.16
N GLY A 134 -13.06 -15.05 -19.59
CA GLY A 134 -12.13 -16.09 -19.20
C GLY A 134 -11.30 -16.65 -20.35
N GLU A 135 -11.24 -15.95 -21.49
CA GLU A 135 -10.41 -16.36 -22.62
C GLU A 135 -8.97 -15.86 -22.44
N ILE A 136 -7.99 -16.73 -22.66
CA ILE A 136 -6.57 -16.34 -22.65
C ILE A 136 -6.27 -15.56 -23.92
N LEU A 137 -5.84 -14.31 -23.76
CA LEU A 137 -5.38 -13.44 -24.85
C LEU A 137 -3.88 -13.59 -25.08
N GLU A 138 -3.11 -13.64 -24.00
CA GLU A 138 -1.65 -13.76 -24.03
C GLU A 138 -1.14 -14.59 -22.84
N LYS A 139 0.00 -15.26 -23.03
CA LYS A 139 0.71 -16.01 -21.99
C LYS A 139 2.20 -15.69 -22.08
N HIS A 140 2.79 -15.32 -20.96
CA HIS A 140 4.21 -15.01 -20.83
C HIS A 140 4.83 -15.82 -19.70
N SER A 141 5.97 -16.44 -19.94
CA SER A 141 6.73 -17.19 -18.93
C SER A 141 7.81 -16.28 -18.37
N LEU A 142 7.84 -16.07 -17.06
CA LEU A 142 8.92 -15.38 -16.38
C LEU A 142 10.04 -16.39 -16.14
N GLU A 143 11.22 -16.12 -16.68
CA GLU A 143 12.43 -16.91 -16.40
C GLU A 143 13.00 -16.50 -15.04
N THR A 144 12.31 -16.83 -13.95
CA THR A 144 12.68 -16.44 -12.57
C THR A 144 13.93 -17.17 -12.05
N GLY A 145 14.41 -18.19 -12.76
CA GLY A 145 15.57 -19.00 -12.37
C GLY A 145 16.82 -18.15 -12.11
N GLU A 146 17.10 -17.13 -12.93
CA GLU A 146 18.22 -16.22 -12.72
C GLU A 146 18.08 -15.41 -11.41
N LEU A 147 16.86 -14.97 -11.09
CA LEU A 147 16.58 -14.28 -9.82
C LEU A 147 16.84 -15.22 -8.63
N MET A 148 16.43 -16.48 -8.74
CA MET A 148 16.65 -17.47 -7.70
C MET A 148 18.14 -17.77 -7.48
N GLU A 149 18.94 -17.87 -8.55
CA GLU A 149 20.40 -18.04 -8.46
C GLU A 149 21.08 -16.85 -7.75
N GLU A 150 20.50 -15.65 -7.86
CA GLU A 150 20.94 -14.45 -7.16
C GLU A 150 20.36 -14.29 -5.74
N ASN A 151 19.65 -15.30 -5.23
CA ASN A 151 18.95 -15.26 -3.93
C ASN A 151 17.85 -14.19 -3.87
N ILE A 152 17.11 -13.98 -4.94
CA ILE A 152 15.98 -13.04 -5.01
C ILE A 152 14.70 -13.84 -5.24
N SER A 153 13.71 -13.65 -4.37
CA SER A 153 12.38 -14.21 -4.53
C SER A 153 11.37 -13.09 -4.77
N LEU A 154 10.55 -13.25 -5.80
CA LEU A 154 9.42 -12.39 -6.04
C LEU A 154 8.36 -12.65 -4.98
N LEU A 155 7.75 -11.58 -4.48
CA LEU A 155 6.49 -11.59 -3.75
C LEU A 155 5.39 -11.17 -4.72
N PRO A 156 4.71 -12.11 -5.36
CA PRO A 156 3.70 -11.74 -6.33
C PRO A 156 2.43 -11.17 -5.70
N ASN A 157 2.24 -11.33 -4.39
CA ASN A 157 1.11 -10.77 -3.66
C ASN A 157 1.27 -9.24 -3.67
N ASN A 158 0.47 -8.55 -4.47
CA ASN A 158 0.54 -7.11 -4.79
C ASN A 158 1.59 -6.71 -5.85
N PHE A 159 1.55 -7.35 -7.02
CA PHE A 159 2.28 -6.85 -8.19
C PHE A 159 1.49 -5.74 -8.90
N GLN A 160 2.21 -4.85 -9.61
CA GLN A 160 1.63 -3.75 -10.38
C GLN A 160 2.07 -3.81 -11.84
N LYS A 161 1.25 -3.27 -12.76
CA LYS A 161 1.58 -3.16 -14.19
C LYS A 161 1.51 -1.70 -14.61
N VAL A 162 2.55 -1.22 -15.29
CA VAL A 162 2.60 0.11 -15.91
C VAL A 162 3.14 -0.06 -17.33
N GLY A 163 2.32 0.27 -18.33
CA GLY A 163 2.65 -0.01 -19.73
C GLY A 163 2.99 -1.50 -19.89
N ASP A 164 4.15 -1.80 -20.44
CA ASP A 164 4.64 -3.18 -20.64
C ASP A 164 5.54 -3.71 -19.52
N VAL A 165 5.59 -3.01 -18.38
CA VAL A 165 6.45 -3.38 -17.25
C VAL A 165 5.61 -3.85 -16.08
N PHE A 166 5.96 -5.02 -15.54
CA PHE A 166 5.43 -5.53 -14.27
C PHE A 166 6.41 -5.21 -13.15
N TYR A 167 5.88 -4.84 -12.00
CA TYR A 167 6.64 -4.55 -10.78
C TYR A 167 6.20 -5.52 -9.70
N PHE A 168 7.17 -6.24 -9.16
CA PHE A 168 6.97 -7.23 -8.11
C PHE A 168 7.74 -6.77 -6.87
N PRO A 169 7.11 -6.69 -5.69
CA PRO A 169 7.90 -6.65 -4.47
C PRO A 169 8.79 -7.89 -4.40
N ALA A 170 9.96 -7.76 -3.79
CA ALA A 170 10.94 -8.83 -3.73
C ALA A 170 11.55 -8.97 -2.34
N PHE A 171 11.99 -10.18 -2.01
CA PHE A 171 12.78 -10.45 -0.82
C PHE A 171 14.06 -11.19 -1.14
N PRO A 172 15.09 -11.00 -0.31
CA PRO A 172 16.22 -11.90 -0.33
C PRO A 172 15.77 -13.28 0.12
N MET A 173 16.17 -14.33 -0.60
CA MET A 173 15.96 -15.74 -0.24
C MET A 173 16.85 -16.20 0.93
N VAL A 174 17.45 -15.25 1.65
CA VAL A 174 18.12 -15.54 2.92
C VAL A 174 17.02 -15.83 3.93
N PHE A 175 16.81 -17.12 4.22
CA PHE A 175 15.76 -17.61 5.12
C PHE A 175 15.72 -16.87 6.46
N LYS A 176 16.87 -16.36 6.92
CA LYS A 176 17.03 -15.62 8.16
C LYS A 176 17.82 -14.34 7.91
N TRP A 177 17.15 -13.26 7.51
CA TRP A 177 17.86 -12.00 7.19
C TRP A 177 18.51 -11.34 8.41
N THR A 178 18.23 -11.80 9.63
CA THR A 178 18.96 -11.40 10.84
C THR A 178 20.43 -11.82 10.81
N ASP A 179 20.80 -12.77 9.95
CA ASP A 179 22.19 -13.18 9.74
C ASP A 179 22.96 -12.19 8.85
N LEU A 180 22.27 -11.27 8.19
CA LEU A 180 22.87 -10.20 7.39
C LEU A 180 23.22 -9.01 8.27
N SER A 181 24.26 -8.27 7.89
CA SER A 181 24.45 -6.91 8.35
C SER A 181 23.44 -5.97 7.66
N VAL A 182 23.17 -4.83 8.30
CA VAL A 182 22.38 -3.73 7.73
C VAL A 182 22.93 -3.30 6.37
N ASP A 183 24.26 -3.32 6.23
CA ASP A 183 24.97 -2.96 5.00
C ASP A 183 24.80 -3.97 3.86
N GLU A 184 24.59 -5.24 4.19
CA GLU A 184 24.28 -6.29 3.23
C GLU A 184 22.81 -6.21 2.83
N LEU A 185 21.89 -6.17 3.79
CA LEU A 185 20.45 -6.07 3.51
C LEU A 185 20.12 -4.78 2.74
N SER A 186 20.75 -3.65 3.05
CA SER A 186 20.54 -2.38 2.33
C SER A 186 21.05 -2.39 0.89
N LYS A 187 21.62 -3.49 0.39
CA LYS A 187 22.06 -3.66 -1.01
C LYS A 187 21.21 -4.68 -1.76
N LEU A 188 20.41 -5.47 -1.05
CA LEU A 188 19.56 -6.50 -1.65
C LEU A 188 18.33 -5.84 -2.28
N PRO A 189 17.88 -6.32 -3.45
CA PRO A 189 16.70 -5.77 -4.08
C PRO A 189 15.45 -6.12 -3.27
N ASN A 190 14.54 -5.16 -3.19
CA ASN A 190 13.21 -5.34 -2.60
C ASN A 190 12.08 -4.96 -3.55
N LEU A 191 12.44 -4.67 -4.80
CA LEU A 191 11.55 -4.51 -5.93
C LEU A 191 12.26 -5.06 -7.18
N VAL A 192 11.53 -5.81 -7.98
CA VAL A 192 12.00 -6.26 -9.30
C VAL A 192 11.00 -5.79 -10.34
N SER A 193 11.48 -5.12 -11.39
CA SER A 193 10.67 -4.86 -12.58
C SER A 193 10.97 -5.91 -13.65
N TYR A 194 9.96 -6.25 -14.45
CA TYR A 194 10.07 -7.16 -15.59
C TYR A 194 9.42 -6.51 -16.80
N ASN A 195 10.18 -6.28 -17.86
CA ASN A 195 9.69 -5.69 -19.10
C ASN A 195 9.26 -6.79 -20.09
N LEU A 196 7.98 -6.79 -20.48
CA LEU A 196 7.42 -7.78 -21.40
C LEU A 196 8.06 -7.75 -22.80
N GLN A 197 8.50 -6.58 -23.28
CA GLN A 197 8.95 -6.42 -24.66
C GLN A 197 10.32 -7.06 -24.88
N ASP A 198 11.26 -6.83 -23.97
CA ASP A 198 12.64 -7.32 -24.07
C ASP A 198 12.94 -8.47 -23.11
N GLN A 199 11.99 -8.83 -22.24
CA GLN A 199 12.07 -9.92 -21.27
C GLN A 199 13.22 -9.75 -20.27
N THR A 200 13.51 -8.51 -19.89
CA THR A 200 14.59 -8.18 -18.95
C THR A 200 14.07 -7.85 -17.57
N TYR A 201 14.90 -8.14 -16.56
CA TYR A 201 14.66 -7.75 -15.17
C TYR A 201 15.50 -6.54 -14.78
N GLU A 202 14.89 -5.60 -14.07
CA GLU A 202 15.60 -4.57 -13.30
C GLU A 202 15.45 -4.85 -11.80
N LYS A 203 16.58 -4.86 -11.09
CA LYS A 203 16.63 -5.11 -9.64
C LYS A 203 16.80 -3.79 -8.91
N LEU A 204 15.78 -3.38 -8.18
CA LEU A 204 15.69 -2.09 -7.49
C LEU A 204 15.68 -2.30 -5.97
N ASN A 205 16.16 -1.29 -5.24
CA ASN A 205 16.36 -1.39 -3.81
C ASN A 205 15.98 -0.08 -3.10
N PHE A 206 15.05 -0.21 -2.16
CA PHE A 206 14.48 0.84 -1.35
C PHE A 206 14.61 0.56 0.16
N TYR A 207 15.50 -0.36 0.56
CA TYR A 207 15.86 -0.56 1.96
C TYR A 207 16.75 0.60 2.44
N ASP A 208 16.10 1.64 2.98
CA ASP A 208 16.78 2.74 3.65
C ASP A 208 17.50 2.27 4.91
N ARG A 209 18.80 2.54 5.01
CA ARG A 209 19.61 2.19 6.20
C ARG A 209 19.03 2.76 7.48
N ALA A 210 18.49 3.98 7.43
CA ALA A 210 17.86 4.59 8.59
C ALA A 210 16.56 3.86 9.00
N TYR A 211 15.90 3.16 8.07
CA TYR A 211 14.75 2.30 8.36
C TYR A 211 15.16 0.95 8.94
N LEU A 212 16.18 0.32 8.34
CA LEU A 212 16.72 -0.94 8.82
C LEU A 212 17.26 -0.81 10.26
N GLY A 213 17.81 0.35 10.62
CA GLY A 213 18.33 0.58 11.96
C GLY A 213 19.45 -0.42 12.29
N ASN A 214 19.54 -0.87 13.54
CA ASN A 214 20.60 -1.79 13.99
C ASN A 214 20.10 -3.19 14.40
N ASN A 215 18.78 -3.40 14.44
CA ASN A 215 18.17 -4.68 14.78
C ASN A 215 17.32 -5.13 13.59
N LEU A 216 17.74 -6.17 12.88
CA LEU A 216 17.03 -6.72 11.71
C LEU A 216 15.96 -7.74 12.08
N ASN A 217 15.74 -8.02 13.37
CA ASN A 217 14.69 -8.90 13.85
C ASN A 217 13.32 -8.20 13.81
N LYS A 218 12.89 -7.80 12.61
CA LYS A 218 11.66 -7.06 12.30
C LYS A 218 11.09 -7.56 11.00
N PHE A 219 9.78 -7.49 10.83
CA PHE A 219 9.08 -7.93 9.62
C PHE A 219 8.87 -6.79 8.61
N ILE A 220 9.76 -6.62 7.64
CA ILE A 220 9.55 -5.56 6.62
C ILE A 220 8.86 -6.17 5.41
N MET A 221 7.72 -5.62 5.00
CA MET A 221 7.08 -5.93 3.72
C MET A 221 6.86 -4.67 2.89
N PRO A 222 7.35 -4.62 1.63
CA PRO A 222 6.92 -3.63 0.68
C PRO A 222 5.61 -4.08 0.02
N PHE A 223 4.58 -3.27 0.17
CA PHE A 223 3.40 -3.32 -0.69
C PHE A 223 3.56 -2.33 -1.83
N LEU A 224 2.88 -2.57 -2.95
CA LEU A 224 2.93 -1.66 -4.09
C LEU A 224 1.61 -0.90 -4.25
N GLY A 225 1.72 0.33 -4.72
CA GLY A 225 0.63 1.15 -5.23
C GLY A 225 1.01 1.76 -6.58
N ARG A 226 0.02 2.26 -7.31
CA ARG A 226 0.21 3.02 -8.56
C ARG A 226 -0.23 4.46 -8.35
N GLY A 227 0.65 5.40 -8.66
CA GLY A 227 0.35 6.84 -8.58
C GLY A 227 -0.38 7.35 -9.83
N LYS A 228 -0.73 8.64 -9.83
CA LYS A 228 -1.59 9.23 -10.86
C LYS A 228 -0.94 9.32 -12.25
N SER A 229 0.38 9.35 -12.31
CA SER A 229 1.19 9.49 -13.52
C SER A 229 2.00 8.22 -13.78
N ASP A 230 1.46 7.07 -13.34
CA ASP A 230 2.05 5.75 -13.45
C ASP A 230 3.37 5.55 -12.69
N GLU A 231 3.66 6.41 -11.72
CA GLU A 231 4.71 6.15 -10.74
C GLU A 231 4.37 4.92 -9.89
N ILE A 232 5.40 4.15 -9.53
CA ILE A 232 5.27 3.02 -8.62
C ILE A 232 5.51 3.52 -7.20
N ILE A 233 4.56 3.25 -6.32
CA ILE A 233 4.64 3.60 -4.91
C ILE A 233 5.05 2.36 -4.13
N ILE A 234 6.20 2.43 -3.45
CA ILE A 234 6.65 1.42 -2.52
C ILE A 234 6.13 1.81 -1.13
N ASN A 235 5.08 1.13 -0.70
CA ASN A 235 4.43 1.29 0.59
C ASN A 235 5.05 0.34 1.62
N HIS A 236 6.00 0.81 2.41
CA HIS A 236 6.55 0.03 3.52
C HIS A 236 5.57 -0.04 4.69
N ASN A 237 5.39 -1.23 5.24
CA ASN A 237 4.45 -1.49 6.34
C ASN A 237 4.69 -0.68 7.63
N TYR A 238 5.87 -0.10 7.87
CA TYR A 238 6.16 0.65 9.12
C TYR A 238 6.83 2.02 8.94
N LYS A 239 6.91 2.56 7.70
CA LYS A 239 7.58 3.84 7.46
C LYS A 239 6.93 4.64 6.34
N ASP A 240 7.55 5.74 5.96
CA ASP A 240 7.38 6.53 4.75
C ASP A 240 7.24 5.68 3.47
N ILE A 241 6.67 6.32 2.45
CA ILE A 241 6.58 5.73 1.11
C ILE A 241 7.76 6.19 0.25
N TYR A 242 8.05 5.40 -0.79
CA TYR A 242 8.98 5.79 -1.85
C TYR A 242 8.22 5.86 -3.16
N VAL A 243 8.44 6.92 -3.92
CA VAL A 243 7.84 7.15 -5.23
C VAL A 243 8.90 6.92 -6.28
N TYR A 244 8.73 5.89 -7.10
CA TYR A 244 9.64 5.54 -8.19
C TYR A 244 9.05 5.96 -9.54
N HIS A 245 9.79 6.76 -10.29
CA HIS A 245 9.39 7.21 -11.63
C HIS A 245 10.63 7.34 -12.53
N HIS A 246 10.74 6.49 -13.56
CA HIS A 246 11.81 6.53 -14.57
C HIS A 246 13.24 6.64 -14.00
N GLY A 247 13.57 5.84 -12.98
CA GLY A 247 14.91 5.84 -12.36
C GLY A 247 15.09 6.91 -11.26
N GLU A 248 14.15 7.83 -11.08
CA GLU A 248 14.14 8.78 -9.98
C GLU A 248 13.34 8.24 -8.79
N VAL A 249 13.78 8.58 -7.58
CA VAL A 249 13.19 8.11 -6.32
C VAL A 249 13.02 9.27 -5.37
N ASP A 250 11.77 9.53 -4.98
CA ASP A 250 11.44 10.46 -3.92
C ASP A 250 11.00 9.70 -2.67
N LYS A 251 11.45 10.16 -1.50
CA LYS A 251 10.99 9.66 -0.20
C LYS A 251 10.00 10.65 0.40
N ILE A 252 8.81 10.18 0.75
CA ILE A 252 7.69 11.01 1.20
C ILE A 252 7.23 10.59 2.59
N GLU A 253 7.17 11.56 3.51
CA GLU A 253 6.56 11.38 4.84
C GLU A 253 5.03 11.23 4.71
N ALA A 254 4.55 10.01 4.87
CA ALA A 254 3.13 9.65 4.73
C ALA A 254 2.66 8.80 5.93
N SER A 255 3.04 9.20 7.14
CA SER A 255 2.77 8.46 8.37
C SER A 255 1.47 8.91 9.07
N LEU A 256 0.86 7.99 9.81
CA LEU A 256 -0.16 8.31 10.79
C LEU A 256 0.50 8.93 12.03
N SER A 257 -0.11 9.96 12.62
CA SER A 257 0.48 10.67 13.76
C SER A 257 0.59 9.80 15.03
N GLU A 258 -0.33 8.84 15.18
CA GLU A 258 -0.37 7.90 16.31
C GLU A 258 0.67 6.78 16.20
N PHE A 259 1.15 6.48 14.98
CA PHE A 259 2.07 5.36 14.75
C PHE A 259 3.49 5.71 15.14
N SER A 260 4.17 4.74 15.75
CA SER A 260 5.61 4.84 16.01
C SER A 260 6.38 4.94 14.68
N PRO A 261 7.37 5.86 14.57
CA PRO A 261 8.24 5.92 13.40
C PRO A 261 9.28 4.79 13.37
N SER A 262 9.41 4.03 14.47
CA SER A 262 10.32 2.89 14.57
C SER A 262 9.54 1.60 14.34
N PRO A 263 9.96 0.74 13.40
CA PRO A 263 9.31 -0.53 13.17
C PRO A 263 9.41 -1.42 14.41
N PRO A 264 8.38 -2.24 14.69
CA PRO A 264 8.42 -3.22 15.75
C PRO A 264 9.58 -4.20 15.52
N VAL A 265 10.24 -4.59 16.61
CA VAL A 265 11.29 -5.60 16.63
C VAL A 265 10.90 -6.71 17.59
N SER A 266 11.36 -7.92 17.32
CA SER A 266 11.25 -9.03 18.26
C SER A 266 12.51 -9.16 19.14
N GLU A 267 12.29 -9.64 20.36
CA GLU A 267 13.36 -10.08 21.27
C GLU A 267 13.78 -11.54 21.03
N ARG A 268 12.95 -12.32 20.33
CA ARG A 268 13.23 -13.70 19.92
C ARG A 268 13.46 -13.76 18.42
N ASP A 269 14.31 -14.64 17.96
CA ASP A 269 14.54 -14.80 16.53
C ASP A 269 13.25 -15.20 15.80
N MET A 270 12.67 -14.26 15.03
CA MET A 270 11.40 -14.49 14.36
C MET A 270 11.50 -15.59 13.29
N PHE A 271 12.68 -15.83 12.71
CA PHE A 271 12.84 -16.83 11.65
C PHE A 271 12.88 -18.27 12.19
N ASP A 272 13.17 -18.41 13.48
CA ASP A 272 13.11 -19.69 14.18
C ASP A 272 11.76 -19.91 14.91
N ASP A 273 10.88 -18.90 14.91
CA ASP A 273 9.60 -18.87 15.64
C ASP A 273 8.47 -18.30 14.76
N MET A 274 7.76 -19.17 14.05
CA MET A 274 6.63 -18.77 13.20
C MET A 274 5.52 -18.07 14.00
N GLU A 275 5.33 -18.44 15.27
CA GLU A 275 4.33 -17.76 16.13
C GLU A 275 4.74 -16.30 16.36
N GLU A 276 6.04 -16.01 16.47
CA GLU A 276 6.55 -14.65 16.60
C GLU A 276 6.39 -13.84 15.31
N ILE A 277 6.55 -14.45 14.13
CA ILE A 277 6.23 -13.80 12.84
C ILE A 277 4.76 -13.40 12.82
N MET A 278 3.86 -14.36 13.10
CA MET A 278 2.43 -14.12 13.14
C MET A 278 2.08 -13.04 14.18
N ARG A 279 2.72 -13.07 15.36
CA ARG A 279 2.52 -12.05 16.40
C ARG A 279 2.88 -10.65 15.90
N ILE A 280 4.01 -10.49 15.20
CA ILE A 280 4.40 -9.20 14.64
C ILE A 280 3.42 -8.78 13.54
N MET A 281 3.02 -9.67 12.64
CA MET A 281 2.08 -9.35 11.56
C MET A 281 0.72 -8.88 12.08
N HIS A 282 0.19 -9.54 13.11
CA HIS A 282 -1.17 -9.31 13.61
C HIS A 282 -1.26 -8.28 14.74
N HIS A 283 -0.25 -8.22 15.62
CA HIS A 283 -0.27 -7.37 16.81
C HIS A 283 0.71 -6.20 16.71
N THR A 284 0.82 -5.61 15.53
CA THR A 284 1.54 -4.34 15.35
C THR A 284 0.80 -3.42 14.40
N ASP A 285 0.89 -2.13 14.69
CA ASP A 285 0.44 -1.06 13.80
C ASP A 285 1.19 -1.13 12.47
N SER A 286 0.46 -1.16 11.35
CA SER A 286 1.06 -1.31 10.02
C SER A 286 0.30 -0.55 8.93
N TYR A 287 1.03 -0.13 7.90
CA TYR A 287 0.46 0.40 6.66
C TYR A 287 0.19 -0.74 5.67
N MET A 288 -1.01 -0.77 5.10
CA MET A 288 -1.48 -1.90 4.29
C MET A 288 -1.48 -1.58 2.80
N ALA A 289 -2.11 -0.48 2.39
CA ALA A 289 -2.24 -0.12 0.99
C ALA A 289 -1.99 1.38 0.75
N PHE A 290 -1.71 1.72 -0.51
CA PHE A 290 -1.60 3.08 -1.00
C PHE A 290 -2.25 3.17 -2.38
N SER A 291 -3.27 4.02 -2.51
CA SER A 291 -4.10 4.11 -3.71
C SER A 291 -4.39 5.55 -4.09
N TYR A 292 -4.47 5.81 -5.40
CA TYR A 292 -4.94 7.09 -5.94
C TYR A 292 -6.45 7.05 -6.19
N PHE A 293 -7.14 8.13 -5.83
CA PHE A 293 -8.59 8.28 -6.00
C PHE A 293 -8.88 9.45 -6.95
N PRO A 294 -9.04 9.17 -8.25
CA PRO A 294 -9.06 10.19 -9.30
C PRO A 294 -10.26 11.13 -9.25
N LYS A 295 -11.41 10.72 -8.69
CA LYS A 295 -12.60 11.60 -8.60
C LYS A 295 -12.39 12.75 -7.61
N HIS A 296 -11.44 12.59 -6.68
CA HIS A 296 -11.16 13.56 -5.62
C HIS A 296 -9.76 14.17 -5.70
N HIS A 297 -8.91 13.71 -6.64
CA HIS A 297 -7.54 14.16 -6.82
C HIS A 297 -6.70 14.03 -5.53
N ILE A 298 -6.78 12.86 -4.89
CA ILE A 298 -6.08 12.56 -3.64
C ILE A 298 -5.46 11.17 -3.67
N TYR A 299 -4.43 10.99 -2.86
CA TYR A 299 -3.96 9.68 -2.46
C TYR A 299 -4.52 9.32 -1.09
N VAL A 300 -4.77 8.03 -0.88
CA VAL A 300 -5.11 7.48 0.43
C VAL A 300 -4.15 6.35 0.74
N ARG A 301 -3.54 6.44 1.92
CA ARG A 301 -2.78 5.35 2.53
C ARG A 301 -3.58 4.74 3.66
N THR A 302 -3.75 3.43 3.66
CA THR A 302 -4.50 2.71 4.70
C THR A 302 -3.55 2.23 5.79
N ALA A 303 -4.00 2.37 7.03
CA ALA A 303 -3.29 1.98 8.22
C ALA A 303 -4.17 1.05 9.05
N LYS A 304 -3.61 -0.09 9.47
CA LYS A 304 -4.21 -1.08 10.35
C LYS A 304 -3.55 -0.93 11.73
N PHE A 305 -4.34 -0.78 12.78
CA PHE A 305 -3.83 -0.83 14.14
C PHE A 305 -3.64 -2.29 14.57
N GLU A 306 -2.84 -2.53 15.61
CA GLU A 306 -2.72 -3.87 16.20
C GLU A 306 -4.09 -4.54 16.48
N GLU A 307 -4.18 -5.85 16.23
CA GLU A 307 -5.41 -6.62 16.49
C GLU A 307 -5.77 -6.63 17.97
N ILE A 308 -7.06 -6.45 18.27
CA ILE A 308 -7.59 -6.52 19.63
C ILE A 308 -7.70 -7.99 20.05
N PRO A 309 -6.90 -8.48 21.03
CA PRO A 309 -6.72 -9.91 21.31
C PRO A 309 -7.98 -10.68 21.70
N GLU A 310 -9.06 -10.00 22.11
CA GLU A 310 -10.30 -10.63 22.59
C GLU A 310 -11.19 -11.17 21.44
N ALA A 311 -10.92 -10.79 20.18
CA ALA A 311 -11.64 -11.25 18.99
C ALA A 311 -10.93 -12.37 18.21
N ALA A 312 -9.67 -12.69 18.56
CA ALA A 312 -8.87 -13.71 17.92
C ALA A 312 -9.33 -15.12 18.34
N SER A 313 -10.42 -15.60 17.72
CA SER A 313 -10.64 -17.04 17.59
C SER A 313 -9.49 -17.66 16.76
N ASP A 314 -9.18 -18.95 16.96
CA ASP A 314 -8.12 -19.76 16.33
C ASP A 314 -8.06 -19.77 14.77
N ASN A 315 -8.80 -18.90 14.08
CA ASN A 315 -8.85 -18.82 12.63
C ASN A 315 -7.90 -17.74 12.09
N MET A 316 -7.12 -18.11 11.07
CA MET A 316 -6.18 -17.28 10.30
C MET A 316 -6.82 -16.07 9.56
N ASN A 317 -8.06 -15.69 9.89
CA ASN A 317 -8.78 -14.55 9.30
C ASN A 317 -8.76 -13.31 10.24
N SER A 318 -7.76 -13.18 11.11
CA SER A 318 -7.75 -12.22 12.21
C SER A 318 -7.50 -10.76 11.78
N ASP A 319 -7.03 -10.53 10.55
CA ASP A 319 -6.73 -9.20 10.02
C ASP A 319 -7.95 -8.26 10.04
N VAL A 320 -9.15 -8.81 9.88
CA VAL A 320 -10.38 -8.02 9.76
C VAL A 320 -10.83 -7.46 11.11
N ALA A 321 -10.37 -7.97 12.26
CA ALA A 321 -10.80 -7.51 13.59
C ALA A 321 -10.06 -6.25 14.10
N SER A 322 -9.33 -5.57 13.21
CA SER A 322 -8.48 -4.43 13.56
C SER A 322 -9.20 -3.11 13.38
N LYS A 323 -8.79 -2.10 14.17
CA LYS A 323 -9.12 -0.71 13.88
C LYS A 323 -8.35 -0.25 12.64
N TRP A 324 -8.97 0.61 11.85
CA TRP A 324 -8.39 1.16 10.62
C TRP A 324 -8.32 2.68 10.66
N ALA A 325 -7.33 3.24 9.97
CA ALA A 325 -7.23 4.66 9.68
C ALA A 325 -6.80 4.91 8.24
N LEU A 326 -7.10 6.11 7.74
CA LEU A 326 -6.69 6.59 6.43
C LEU A 326 -5.81 7.82 6.58
N ILE A 327 -4.73 7.91 5.81
CA ILE A 327 -3.95 9.13 5.63
C ILE A 327 -4.27 9.67 4.25
N ILE A 328 -4.68 10.93 4.19
CA ILE A 328 -5.09 11.60 2.96
C ILE A 328 -3.98 12.54 2.51
N LEU A 329 -3.56 12.43 1.26
CA LEU A 329 -2.55 13.30 0.65
C LEU A 329 -3.07 13.95 -0.64
N ASP A 330 -2.59 15.14 -0.94
CA ASP A 330 -2.83 15.77 -2.25
C ASP A 330 -1.97 15.13 -3.36
N GLU A 331 -2.18 15.55 -4.60
CA GLU A 331 -1.41 15.05 -5.76
C GLU A 331 0.08 15.41 -5.75
N GLN A 332 0.54 16.24 -4.80
CA GLN A 332 1.94 16.57 -4.56
C GLN A 332 2.47 15.84 -3.31
N TYR A 333 1.71 14.87 -2.79
CA TYR A 333 2.02 14.08 -1.62
C TYR A 333 2.10 14.88 -0.31
N ASN A 334 1.52 16.08 -0.24
CA ASN A 334 1.37 16.78 1.03
C ASN A 334 0.21 16.16 1.81
N LYS A 335 0.44 15.83 3.08
CA LYS A 335 -0.60 15.31 3.98
C LYS A 335 -1.68 16.38 4.17
N LEU A 336 -2.89 16.08 3.70
CA LEU A 336 -4.10 16.88 3.90
C LEU A 336 -4.76 16.58 5.24
N GLY A 337 -4.63 15.36 5.73
CA GLY A 337 -5.22 14.94 6.99
C GLY A 337 -5.08 13.44 7.23
N GLU A 338 -5.68 12.96 8.31
CA GLU A 338 -5.83 11.55 8.63
C GLU A 338 -7.23 11.30 9.19
N ILE A 339 -7.75 10.08 9.19
CA ILE A 339 -9.06 9.72 9.76
C ILE A 339 -8.98 8.35 10.40
N SER A 340 -9.41 8.22 11.65
CA SER A 340 -9.72 6.91 12.24
C SER A 340 -11.11 6.49 11.78
N LEU A 341 -11.22 5.27 11.23
CA LEU A 341 -12.51 4.67 10.89
C LEU A 341 -13.20 4.11 12.14
N PRO A 342 -14.54 3.93 12.12
CA PRO A 342 -15.27 3.36 13.26
C PRO A 342 -14.75 1.98 13.66
N GLU A 343 -14.44 1.79 14.94
CA GLU A 343 -13.76 0.58 15.48
C GLU A 343 -14.53 -0.74 15.32
N LYS A 344 -15.84 -0.71 15.07
CA LYS A 344 -16.71 -1.91 15.06
C LYS A 344 -17.56 -2.04 13.80
N GLY A 345 -16.97 -1.74 12.65
CA GLY A 345 -17.71 -1.77 11.40
C GLY A 345 -16.97 -1.15 10.22
N ALA A 346 -15.64 -1.20 10.21
CA ALA A 346 -14.85 -0.70 9.11
C ALA A 346 -13.80 -1.74 8.72
N ASN A 347 -13.71 -2.01 7.43
CA ASN A 347 -12.63 -2.74 6.80
C ASN A 347 -11.92 -1.78 5.84
N GLY A 348 -10.69 -1.39 6.21
CA GLY A 348 -9.89 -0.44 5.44
C GLY A 348 -9.23 -1.03 4.19
N ASP A 349 -9.33 -2.34 3.95
CA ASP A 349 -8.76 -2.95 2.75
C ASP A 349 -9.60 -2.68 1.49
N TYR A 350 -10.91 -2.46 1.65
CA TYR A 350 -11.81 -2.23 0.53
C TYR A 350 -12.28 -0.77 0.52
N ILE A 351 -11.63 0.03 -0.32
CA ILE A 351 -11.94 1.46 -0.48
C ILE A 351 -12.04 1.82 -1.96
N PHE A 352 -13.11 2.51 -2.34
CA PHE A 352 -13.26 3.11 -3.67
C PHE A 352 -13.77 4.55 -3.59
N ASP A 353 -13.65 5.32 -4.68
CA ASP A 353 -14.26 6.64 -4.82
C ASP A 353 -15.41 6.65 -5.82
N THR A 354 -16.34 7.58 -5.58
CA THR A 354 -17.34 8.07 -6.53
C THR A 354 -17.38 9.60 -6.42
N PRO A 355 -18.15 10.33 -7.26
CA PRO A 355 -18.28 11.78 -7.11
C PRO A 355 -18.74 12.24 -5.72
N GLU A 356 -19.50 11.42 -4.99
CA GLU A 356 -19.98 11.71 -3.64
C GLU A 356 -18.89 11.72 -2.56
N GLY A 357 -17.83 10.92 -2.73
CA GLY A 357 -16.79 10.77 -1.71
C GLY A 357 -16.01 9.46 -1.81
N LEU A 358 -15.36 9.10 -0.70
CA LEU A 358 -14.72 7.81 -0.51
C LEU A 358 -15.70 6.84 0.17
N TRP A 359 -15.70 5.60 -0.26
CA TRP A 359 -16.53 4.53 0.28
C TRP A 359 -15.62 3.45 0.85
N PHE A 360 -15.72 3.19 2.14
CA PHE A 360 -14.97 2.14 2.81
C PHE A 360 -15.91 0.99 3.19
N SER A 361 -15.43 -0.25 3.13
CA SER A 361 -16.25 -1.42 3.49
C SER A 361 -16.57 -1.41 4.98
N THR A 362 -17.75 -1.92 5.30
CA THR A 362 -18.21 -2.17 6.66
C THR A 362 -18.23 -3.66 7.00
N ASP A 363 -17.67 -4.50 6.12
CA ASP A 363 -17.61 -5.95 6.25
C ASP A 363 -16.52 -6.35 7.25
N HIS A 364 -16.87 -6.16 8.52
CA HIS A 364 -16.05 -6.42 9.69
C HIS A 364 -16.76 -7.45 10.58
N PRO A 365 -16.07 -8.46 11.14
CA PRO A 365 -16.68 -9.53 11.94
C PRO A 365 -17.58 -9.03 13.07
N ASP A 366 -17.18 -7.92 13.72
CA ASP A 366 -17.96 -7.30 14.80
C ASP A 366 -19.08 -6.36 14.34
N ASN A 367 -19.31 -6.18 13.03
CA ASN A 367 -20.42 -5.37 12.53
C ASN A 367 -21.74 -6.15 12.66
N PRO A 368 -22.68 -5.73 13.53
CA PRO A 368 -23.95 -6.44 13.72
C PRO A 368 -24.90 -6.33 12.52
N GLN A 369 -24.60 -5.48 11.53
CA GLN A 369 -25.36 -5.34 10.29
C GLN A 369 -24.73 -6.08 9.11
N MET A 370 -23.63 -6.81 9.34
CA MET A 370 -22.97 -7.62 8.32
C MET A 370 -23.94 -8.67 7.77
N ASP A 371 -23.96 -8.82 6.46
CA ASP A 371 -24.77 -9.77 5.71
C ASP A 371 -23.81 -10.60 4.85
N GLU A 372 -23.79 -11.92 5.01
CA GLU A 372 -22.77 -12.75 4.38
C GLU A 372 -22.86 -12.79 2.86
N ASP A 373 -24.04 -12.45 2.32
CA ASP A 373 -24.35 -12.44 0.90
C ASP A 373 -24.18 -11.04 0.29
N LYS A 374 -23.68 -10.04 1.03
CA LYS A 374 -23.55 -8.66 0.56
C LYS A 374 -22.26 -8.01 1.03
N LEU A 375 -21.72 -7.14 0.19
CA LEU A 375 -20.67 -6.20 0.58
C LEU A 375 -21.27 -4.83 0.81
N GLN A 376 -21.05 -4.27 1.99
CA GLN A 376 -21.61 -2.99 2.39
C GLN A 376 -20.51 -1.94 2.54
N PHE A 377 -20.74 -0.75 1.97
CA PHE A 377 -19.78 0.35 2.00
C PHE A 377 -20.43 1.62 2.53
N ARG A 378 -19.67 2.37 3.33
CA ARG A 378 -20.12 3.60 3.96
C ARG A 378 -19.35 4.82 3.47
N LEU A 379 -20.07 5.93 3.31
CA LEU A 379 -19.56 7.16 2.71
C LEU A 379 -18.75 8.03 3.70
N LEU A 380 -17.58 8.47 3.25
CA LEU A 380 -16.85 9.64 3.70
C LEU A 380 -16.97 10.72 2.62
N SER A 381 -17.81 11.74 2.84
CA SER A 381 -18.02 12.81 1.87
C SER A 381 -17.06 13.96 2.14
N LYS A 382 -16.59 14.62 1.08
CA LYS A 382 -15.79 15.84 1.22
C LYS A 382 -16.63 16.97 1.82
N ASN A 383 -16.07 17.73 2.76
CA ASN A 383 -16.75 18.91 3.34
C ASN A 383 -16.97 20.04 2.35
#